data_AF-A0A944BW13-F1
#
_entry.id   AF-A0A944BW13-F1
#
_cell.length_a   1.000
_cell.length_b   1.000
_cell.length_c   1.000
_cell.angle_alpha   90.00
_cell.angle_beta   90.00
_cell.angle_gamma   90.00
#
_symmetry.space_group_name_H-M   'P 1'
#
loop_
_entity.id
_entity.type
_entity.pdbx_description
1 polymer ?
#
loop_
_entity_poly.entity_id
_entity_poly.type
_entity_poly.pdbx_seq_one_letter_code
_entity_poly.pdbx_strand_id
1 'polypeptide(L)'
;CTVDKWIDQAREFGQTPEVKDYYEMNARRLITTWGGDLNDYAVRNYSGLIANYHAKRWEIYIDEAFRSVRTGTPFRDKERIKATNEFQLSFADKHGEQFPKYQGIELLSFSRALASKYATELQSWLTK
;
A
#
# COMPACT_ATOMS: atom_id res chain seq x y z
N CYS A 1 1.22 5.13 13.21
CA CYS A 1 2.46 4.39 12.91
C CYS A 1 2.81 4.59 11.43
N THR A 2 4.10 4.75 11.11
CA THR A 2 4.60 4.94 9.74
C THR A 2 5.40 3.72 9.30
N VAL A 3 5.43 3.47 7.99
CA VAL A 3 6.28 2.42 7.42
C VAL A 3 7.77 2.78 7.50
N ASP A 4 8.12 4.08 7.47
CA ASP A 4 9.52 4.53 7.65
C ASP A 4 10.08 4.00 8.98
N LYS A 5 9.34 4.17 10.08
CA LYS A 5 9.80 3.72 11.41
C LYS A 5 10.04 2.22 11.45
N TRP A 6 9.18 1.44 10.78
CA TRP A 6 9.33 -0.01 10.69
C TRP A 6 10.60 -0.40 9.90
N ILE A 7 10.86 0.27 8.79
CA ILE A 7 12.04 0.04 7.96
C ILE A 7 13.31 0.50 8.68
N ASP A 8 13.31 1.68 9.29
CA ASP A 8 14.46 2.23 10.02
C ASP A 8 14.89 1.26 11.14
N GLN A 9 13.94 0.76 11.91
CA GLN A 9 14.20 -0.23 12.97
C GLN A 9 14.76 -1.55 12.41
N ALA A 10 14.31 -2.00 11.24
CA ALA A 10 14.88 -3.18 10.60
C ALA A 10 16.35 -2.93 10.16
N ARG A 11 16.63 -1.75 9.59
CA ARG A 11 17.98 -1.36 9.17
C ARG A 11 18.94 -1.21 10.36
N GLU A 12 18.47 -0.90 11.56
CA GLU A 12 19.31 -0.83 12.77
C GLU A 12 19.96 -2.18 13.13
N PHE A 13 19.39 -3.31 12.71
CA PHE A 13 20.00 -4.63 12.94
C PHE A 13 21.21 -4.92 12.03
N GLY A 14 21.36 -4.18 10.92
CA GLY A 14 22.46 -4.38 9.97
C GLY A 14 23.70 -3.55 10.30
N GLN A 15 24.88 -4.19 10.25
CA GLN A 15 26.17 -3.54 10.50
C GLN A 15 26.80 -2.94 9.23
N THR A 16 26.52 -3.51 8.06
CA THR A 16 27.00 -3.01 6.75
C THR A 16 25.83 -2.56 5.88
N PRO A 17 26.03 -1.67 4.89
CA PRO A 17 24.96 -1.25 3.98
C PRO A 17 24.19 -2.41 3.37
N GLU A 18 24.88 -3.48 2.96
CA GLU A 18 24.32 -4.67 2.34
C GLU A 18 23.39 -5.43 3.31
N VAL A 19 23.79 -5.55 4.58
CA VAL A 19 22.96 -6.20 5.61
C VAL A 19 21.76 -5.33 5.98
N LYS A 20 21.89 -4.00 5.94
CA LYS A 20 20.76 -3.08 6.15
C LYS A 20 19.72 -3.21 5.05
N ASP A 21 20.16 -3.26 3.80
CA ASP A 21 19.29 -3.43 2.64
C ASP A 21 18.62 -4.82 2.67
N TYR A 22 19.33 -5.87 3.07
CA TYR A 22 18.75 -7.19 3.34
C TYR A 22 17.63 -7.13 4.39
N TYR A 23 17.84 -6.47 5.53
CA TYR A 23 16.79 -6.37 6.55
C TYR A 23 15.62 -5.49 6.11
N GLU A 24 15.86 -4.42 5.36
CA GLU A 24 14.79 -3.61 4.75
C GLU A 24 13.95 -4.44 3.79
N MET A 25 14.57 -5.22 2.90
CA MET A 25 13.86 -6.12 1.97
C MET A 25 12.93 -7.07 2.74
N ASN A 26 13.46 -7.72 3.78
CA ASN A 26 12.68 -8.65 4.60
C ASN A 26 11.56 -7.95 5.37
N ALA A 27 11.81 -6.75 5.90
CA ALA A 27 10.82 -5.95 6.59
C ALA A 27 9.67 -5.52 5.68
N ARG A 28 9.97 -5.13 4.42
CA ARG A 28 8.96 -4.81 3.41
C ARG A 28 8.15 -6.05 3.05
N ARG A 29 8.81 -7.17 2.74
CA ARG A 29 8.15 -8.45 2.39
C ARG A 29 7.19 -8.89 3.48
N LEU A 30 7.62 -8.89 4.75
CA LEU A 30 6.83 -9.41 5.87
C LEU A 30 5.43 -8.77 5.95
N ILE A 31 5.31 -7.46 5.70
CA ILE A 31 4.04 -6.73 5.80
C ILE A 31 3.32 -6.56 4.46
N THR A 32 3.83 -7.16 3.39
CA THR A 32 3.27 -7.08 2.02
C THR A 32 3.13 -8.47 1.41
N THR A 33 4.08 -8.91 0.58
CA THR A 33 4.02 -10.17 -0.17
C THR A 33 4.21 -11.41 0.70
N TRP A 34 4.78 -11.23 1.90
CA TRP A 34 5.24 -12.29 2.79
C TRP A 34 6.21 -13.22 2.05
N GLY A 35 5.71 -14.33 1.52
CA GLY A 35 6.39 -15.32 0.68
C GLY A 35 5.39 -16.40 0.24
N GLY A 36 5.67 -17.09 -0.86
CA GLY A 36 4.72 -18.05 -1.46
C GLY A 36 3.40 -17.35 -1.84
N ASP A 37 2.27 -17.96 -1.47
CA ASP A 37 0.92 -17.47 -1.79
C ASP A 37 0.27 -16.64 -0.66
N LEU A 38 1.06 -16.17 0.32
CA LEU A 38 0.56 -15.50 1.54
C LEU A 38 0.55 -13.97 1.45
N ASN A 39 0.21 -13.44 0.27
CA ASN A 39 0.09 -11.99 0.06
C ASN A 39 -0.88 -11.34 1.08
N ASP A 40 -0.46 -10.20 1.62
CA ASP A 40 -1.17 -9.38 2.60
C ASP A 40 -1.45 -10.06 3.96
N TYR A 41 -0.85 -11.23 4.25
CA TYR A 41 -1.11 -11.98 5.50
C TYR A 41 -0.84 -11.16 6.78
N ALA A 42 0.27 -10.42 6.83
CA ALA A 42 0.63 -9.57 7.96
C ALA A 42 0.54 -8.07 7.65
N VAL A 43 -0.42 -7.69 6.80
CA VAL A 43 -0.66 -6.30 6.38
C VAL A 43 -0.84 -5.36 7.58
N ARG A 44 -0.46 -4.09 7.37
CA ARG A 44 -0.55 -3.02 8.37
C ARG A 44 -1.18 -1.77 7.78
N ASN A 45 -2.02 -1.09 8.56
CA ASN A 45 -2.57 0.22 8.18
C ASN A 45 -1.58 1.36 8.50
N TYR A 46 -0.33 1.22 8.03
CA TYR A 46 0.71 2.22 8.26
C TYR A 46 0.63 3.36 7.25
N SER A 47 0.84 4.59 7.75
CA SER A 47 1.08 5.72 6.87
C SER A 47 2.34 5.46 6.04
N GLY A 48 2.33 5.90 4.79
CA GLY A 48 3.32 5.52 3.77
C GLY A 48 2.97 4.20 3.07
N LEU A 49 2.64 3.12 3.79
CA LEU A 49 2.24 1.85 3.16
C LEU A 49 0.89 1.97 2.45
N ILE A 50 -0.10 2.61 3.09
CA ILE A 50 -1.41 2.84 2.47
C ILE A 50 -1.27 3.62 1.15
N ALA A 51 -0.52 4.72 1.16
CA ALA A 51 -0.39 5.59 0.00
C ALA A 51 0.48 5.00 -1.12
N ASN A 52 1.55 4.28 -0.77
CA ASN A 52 2.56 3.87 -1.74
C ASN A 52 2.50 2.40 -2.14
N TYR A 53 1.72 1.57 -1.44
CA TYR A 53 1.52 0.16 -1.76
C TYR A 53 0.04 -0.15 -2.04
N HIS A 54 -0.84 0.07 -1.06
CA HIS A 54 -2.26 -0.31 -1.20
C HIS A 54 -3.00 0.55 -2.25
N ALA A 55 -2.84 1.87 -2.20
CA ALA A 55 -3.49 2.76 -3.16
C ALA A 55 -3.02 2.51 -4.60
N LYS A 56 -1.74 2.19 -4.80
CA LYS A 56 -1.19 1.85 -6.12
C LYS A 56 -1.77 0.56 -6.70
N ARG A 57 -2.05 -0.45 -5.87
CA ARG A 57 -2.76 -1.65 -6.32
C ARG A 57 -4.20 -1.37 -6.74
N TRP A 58 -4.89 -0.50 -5.99
CA TRP A 58 -6.23 -0.04 -6.37
C TRP A 58 -6.23 0.76 -7.66
N GLU A 59 -5.24 1.63 -7.86
CA GLU A 59 -5.05 2.39 -9.10
C GLU A 59 -4.92 1.46 -10.31
N ILE A 60 -4.07 0.43 -10.25
CA ILE A 60 -3.93 -0.58 -11.32
C ILE A 60 -5.28 -1.24 -11.68
N TYR A 61 -6.09 -1.58 -10.67
CA TYR A 61 -7.41 -2.18 -10.89
C TYR A 61 -8.39 -1.19 -11.53
N ILE A 62 -8.48 0.02 -10.97
CA ILE A 62 -9.42 1.06 -11.39
C ILE A 62 -9.07 1.53 -12.81
N ASP A 63 -7.79 1.67 -13.15
CA ASP A 63 -7.34 2.06 -14.48
C ASP A 63 -7.72 1.03 -15.54
N GLU A 64 -7.58 -0.27 -15.24
CA GLU A 64 -8.01 -1.33 -16.15
C GLU A 64 -9.54 -1.35 -16.28
N ALA A 65 -10.28 -1.09 -15.20
CA ALA A 65 -11.73 -0.96 -15.25
C ALA A 65 -12.16 0.22 -16.13
N PHE A 66 -11.55 1.40 -15.95
CA PHE A 66 -11.81 2.57 -16.77
C PHE A 66 -11.43 2.34 -18.23
N ARG A 67 -10.30 1.70 -18.50
CA ARG A 67 -9.90 1.33 -19.85
C ARG A 67 -10.96 0.44 -20.51
N SER A 68 -11.38 -0.64 -19.84
CA SER A 68 -12.38 -1.58 -20.36
C SER A 68 -13.70 -0.88 -20.72
N VAL A 69 -14.22 -0.03 -19.83
CA VAL A 69 -15.45 0.74 -20.06
C VAL A 69 -15.29 1.75 -21.20
N ARG A 70 -14.19 2.51 -21.22
CA ARG A 70 -13.96 3.56 -22.24
C ARG A 70 -13.75 3.01 -23.63
N THR A 71 -13.09 1.86 -23.76
CA THR A 71 -12.78 1.26 -25.06
C THR A 71 -13.79 0.21 -25.51
N GLY A 72 -14.76 -0.15 -24.65
CA GLY A 72 -15.74 -1.20 -24.95
C GLY A 72 -15.12 -2.59 -25.12
N THR A 73 -13.92 -2.83 -24.57
CA THR A 73 -13.20 -4.10 -24.68
C THR A 73 -13.23 -4.87 -23.37
N PRO A 74 -13.10 -6.21 -23.37
CA PRO A 74 -13.10 -7.01 -22.15
C PRO A 74 -12.06 -6.56 -21.11
N PHE A 75 -12.40 -6.75 -19.84
CA PHE A 75 -11.50 -6.55 -18.71
C PHE A 75 -10.38 -7.60 -18.73
N ARG A 76 -9.13 -7.15 -18.71
CA ARG A 76 -7.94 -7.98 -18.89
C ARG A 76 -7.37 -8.42 -17.55
N ASP A 77 -8.04 -9.37 -16.93
CA ASP A 77 -7.75 -9.72 -15.55
C ASP A 77 -6.35 -10.35 -15.37
N LYS A 78 -5.92 -11.18 -16.32
CA LYS A 78 -4.61 -11.83 -16.28
C LYS A 78 -3.46 -10.82 -16.33
N GLU A 79 -3.55 -9.86 -17.24
CA GLU A 79 -2.57 -8.80 -17.43
C GLU A 79 -2.53 -7.85 -16.23
N ARG A 80 -3.69 -7.49 -15.69
CA ARG A 80 -3.80 -6.71 -14.46
C ARG A 80 -3.19 -7.42 -13.26
N ILE A 81 -3.50 -8.71 -13.06
CA ILE A 81 -2.93 -9.50 -11.96
C ILE A 81 -1.41 -9.57 -12.11
N LYS A 82 -0.91 -9.82 -13.33
CA LYS A 82 0.52 -9.81 -13.61
C LYS A 82 1.16 -8.46 -13.23
N ALA A 83 0.61 -7.34 -13.70
CA ALA A 83 1.10 -6.01 -13.38
C ALA A 83 1.06 -5.72 -11.87
N THR A 84 0.01 -6.16 -11.19
CA THR A 84 -0.13 -6.05 -9.73
C THR A 84 0.98 -6.85 -9.01
N ASN A 85 1.26 -8.08 -9.44
CA ASN A 85 2.30 -8.91 -8.85
C ASN A 85 3.70 -8.34 -9.08
N GLU A 86 4.00 -7.89 -10.30
CA GLU A 86 5.26 -7.22 -10.62
C GLU A 86 5.48 -5.98 -9.77
N PHE A 87 4.43 -5.16 -9.61
CA PHE A 87 4.47 -4.00 -8.72
C PHE A 87 4.77 -4.41 -7.27
N GLN A 88 4.04 -5.39 -6.73
CA GLN A 88 4.20 -5.83 -5.34
C GLN A 88 5.62 -6.33 -5.05
N LEU A 89 6.18 -7.15 -5.95
CA LEU A 89 7.56 -7.64 -5.86
C LEU A 89 8.55 -6.47 -5.93
N SER A 90 8.37 -5.56 -6.88
CA SER A 90 9.24 -4.39 -7.02
C SER A 90 9.23 -3.50 -5.78
N PHE A 91 8.07 -3.34 -5.12
CA PHE A 91 7.97 -2.58 -3.88
C PHE A 91 8.77 -3.23 -2.75
N ALA A 92 8.73 -4.57 -2.66
CA ALA A 92 9.43 -5.33 -1.64
C ALA A 92 10.95 -5.31 -1.81
N ASP A 93 11.44 -5.22 -3.05
CA ASP A 93 12.86 -5.23 -3.39
C ASP A 93 13.52 -3.84 -3.38
N LYS A 94 12.76 -2.77 -3.13
CA LYS A 94 13.29 -1.41 -3.00
C LYS A 94 14.10 -1.21 -1.71
N HIS A 95 15.09 -0.32 -1.77
CA HIS A 95 15.86 0.14 -0.63
C HIS A 95 15.96 1.67 -0.59
N GLY A 96 15.99 2.25 0.61
CA GLY A 96 16.26 3.68 0.80
C GLY A 96 15.17 4.64 0.31
N GLU A 97 13.99 4.12 -0.06
CA GLU A 97 12.83 4.94 -0.41
C GLU A 97 12.29 5.64 0.85
N GLN A 98 12.20 6.97 0.79
CA GLN A 98 11.64 7.78 1.87
C GLN A 98 10.16 8.04 1.61
N PHE A 99 9.34 7.93 2.65
CA PHE A 99 7.93 8.24 2.55
C PHE A 99 7.63 9.66 3.06
N PRO A 100 6.68 10.39 2.44
CA PRO A 100 6.30 11.72 2.90
C PRO A 100 5.86 11.70 4.37
N LYS A 101 6.48 12.57 5.18
CA LYS A 101 6.10 12.78 6.58
C LYS A 101 4.97 13.80 6.63
N TYR A 102 3.76 13.33 6.91
CA TYR A 102 2.61 14.21 7.13
C TYR A 102 2.72 14.85 8.52
N GLN A 103 2.93 16.17 8.56
CA GLN A 103 2.99 16.97 9.78
C GLN A 103 1.90 18.05 9.75
N GLY A 104 1.49 18.54 10.93
CA GLY A 104 0.57 19.68 11.03
C GLY A 104 -0.90 19.39 10.73
N ILE A 105 -1.31 18.12 10.60
CA ILE A 105 -2.72 17.76 10.47
C ILE A 105 -3.35 17.74 11.86
N GLU A 106 -4.36 18.58 12.08
CA GLU A 106 -5.23 18.50 13.25
C GLU A 106 -6.18 17.31 13.07
N LEU A 107 -6.05 16.32 13.95
CA LEU A 107 -6.68 15.00 13.79
C LEU A 107 -8.20 15.07 13.91
N LEU A 108 -8.74 15.91 14.80
CA LEU A 108 -10.18 16.03 15.02
C LEU A 108 -10.87 16.64 13.80
N SER A 109 -10.32 17.72 13.24
CA SER A 109 -10.85 18.37 12.04
C SER A 109 -10.77 17.45 10.83
N PHE A 110 -9.66 16.74 10.66
CA PHE A 110 -9.51 15.78 9.57
C PHE A 110 -10.50 14.62 9.69
N SER A 111 -10.66 14.07 10.90
CA SER A 111 -11.61 12.98 11.17
C SER A 111 -13.05 13.42 10.93
N ARG A 112 -13.42 14.63 11.38
CA ARG A 112 -14.74 15.22 11.10
C ARG A 112 -14.97 15.43 9.61
N ALA A 113 -13.98 15.95 8.89
CA ALA A 113 -14.08 16.14 7.44
C ALA A 113 -14.32 14.82 6.69
N LEU A 114 -13.59 13.75 7.05
CA LEU A 114 -13.81 12.42 6.49
C LEU A 114 -15.20 11.87 6.85
N ALA A 115 -15.59 11.94 8.12
CA ALA A 115 -16.90 11.47 8.56
C ALA A 115 -18.03 12.18 7.80
N SER A 116 -17.97 13.51 7.68
CA SER A 116 -18.96 14.28 6.94
C SER A 116 -18.99 13.93 5.45
N LYS A 117 -17.82 13.72 4.82
CA LYS A 117 -17.73 13.40 3.39
C LYS A 117 -18.34 12.04 3.04
N TYR A 118 -18.18 11.04 3.91
CA TYR A 118 -18.58 9.65 3.64
C TYR A 118 -19.79 9.17 4.45
N ALA A 119 -20.43 10.04 5.24
CA ALA A 119 -21.51 9.68 6.16
C ALA A 119 -22.70 9.03 5.47
N THR A 120 -23.15 9.61 4.35
CA THR A 120 -24.34 9.16 3.62
C THR A 120 -24.13 7.76 3.05
N GLU A 121 -22.99 7.52 2.42
CA GLU A 121 -22.63 6.23 1.85
C GLU A 121 -22.48 5.16 2.94
N LEU A 122 -21.79 5.47 4.04
CA LEU A 122 -21.63 4.57 5.18
C LEU A 122 -22.97 4.19 5.78
N GLN A 123 -23.88 5.15 5.97
CA GLN A 123 -25.22 4.88 6.49
C GLN A 123 -25.98 3.94 5.55
N SER A 124 -25.90 4.15 4.23
CA SER A 124 -26.55 3.30 3.24
C SER A 124 -26.07 1.85 3.24
N TRP A 125 -24.83 1.59 3.67
CA TRP A 125 -24.26 0.24 3.77
C TRP A 125 -24.65 -0.47 5.06
N LEU A 126 -24.83 0.27 6.16
CA LEU A 126 -25.19 -0.28 7.46
C LEU A 126 -26.68 -0.61 7.59
N THR A 127 -27.53 0.01 6.76
CA THR A 127 -28.99 -0.20 6.77
C THR A 127 -29.49 -1.17 5.69
N LYS A 128 -28.58 -1.83 4.97
CA LYS A 128 -28.87 -2.91 4.03
C LYS A 128 -28.53 -4.25 4.67
#